data_AF-A0A3C1PQD1-F1
#
_entry.id   AF-A0A3C1PQD1-F1
#
_cell.length_a   1.000
_cell.length_b   1.000
_cell.length_c   1.000
_cell.angle_alpha   90.00
_cell.angle_beta   90.00
_cell.angle_gamma   90.00
#
_symmetry.space_group_name_H-M   'P 1'
#
loop_
_entity.id
_entity.type
_entity.pdbx_description
1 polymer ?
#
loop_
_entity_poly.entity_id
_entity_poly.type
_entity_poly.pdbx_seq_one_letter_code
_entity_poly.pdbx_strand_id
1 'polypeptide(L)'
;MGVIEKCTFCNHRILENKQPACVNLCPTGALGFEEKFPGVDNSKIFGFIEKEIKPSIRIIKLREKESLPQEVLDALPKYTFDPKLINKSAISPKLSFTKDWTLALFTLLAGVLFGLYAAAFWGNVQLNKWIFPMAGVAGMLLSTMHLGKKFRAWRAVSNVLNSWLSREIFFFSLFWFASAAWLWFENLYVGQVAILSGFLALVSIDMVYTVSEKTTPSRLHSAHTVLTGFFMAGVLLENEYLWGFTGAIKLMLYVYRKLYLRKRLTSINLLFSTLRLTFMLVLPMVIWHFLHTQGFNLILISLVLGELIDRADFYNELNIITPKSYLLEKEQLN
;
A
#
# COMPACT_ATOMS: atom_id res chain seq x y z
N MET A 1 -10.63 29.02 3.05
CA MET A 1 -9.16 28.88 3.06
C MET A 1 -8.75 28.09 4.29
N GLY A 2 -7.82 27.14 4.18
CA GLY A 2 -7.10 26.63 5.36
C GLY A 2 -7.42 25.22 5.85
N VAL A 3 -7.74 24.26 4.99
CA VAL A 3 -7.64 22.84 5.38
C VAL A 3 -6.17 22.41 5.25
N ILE A 4 -5.50 22.17 6.38
CA ILE A 4 -4.14 21.62 6.39
C ILE A 4 -4.24 20.11 6.14
N GLU A 5 -4.05 19.68 4.90
CA GLU A 5 -4.05 18.26 4.54
C GLU A 5 -2.79 17.53 5.02
N LYS A 6 -1.65 18.23 5.07
CA LYS A 6 -0.35 17.72 5.56
C LYS A 6 0.45 18.83 6.23
N CYS A 7 0.95 18.57 7.44
CA CYS A 7 1.90 19.46 8.12
C CYS A 7 3.23 19.46 7.36
N THR A 8 3.73 20.64 7.01
CA THR A 8 5.06 20.85 6.39
C THR A 8 5.95 21.72 7.28
N PHE A 9 5.59 21.83 8.56
CA PHE A 9 6.22 22.71 9.55
C PHE A 9 6.42 24.15 9.07
N CYS A 10 5.53 24.64 8.20
CA CYS A 10 5.63 25.97 7.61
C CYS A 10 7.04 26.25 7.03
N ASN A 11 7.56 25.34 6.20
CA ASN A 11 8.94 25.42 5.66
C ASN A 11 9.42 26.82 5.23
N HIS A 12 8.55 27.63 4.62
CA HIS A 12 8.86 29.02 4.24
C HIS A 12 9.26 29.91 5.44
N ARG A 13 8.66 29.72 6.62
CA ARG A 13 9.00 30.45 7.86
C ARG A 13 10.32 29.97 8.44
N ILE A 14 10.53 28.65 8.44
CA ILE A 14 11.78 28.06 8.97
C ILE A 14 12.99 28.58 8.17
N LEU A 15 12.88 28.67 6.84
CA LEU A 15 13.93 29.24 5.98
C LEU A 15 14.25 30.71 6.30
N GLU A 16 13.32 31.43 6.89
CA GLU A 16 13.50 32.81 7.38
C GLU A 16 13.86 32.87 8.87
N ASN A 17 14.31 31.77 9.48
CA ASN A 17 14.57 31.64 10.92
C ASN A 17 13.37 31.98 11.82
N LYS A 18 12.15 31.77 11.33
CA LYS A 18 10.91 31.96 12.10
C LYS A 18 10.32 30.62 12.53
N GLN A 19 9.71 30.61 13.72
CA GLN A 19 8.90 29.50 14.24
C GLN A 19 7.74 29.17 13.26
N PRO A 20 7.33 27.88 13.15
CA PRO A 20 6.12 27.51 12.41
C PRO A 20 4.89 28.27 12.91
N ALA A 21 3.92 28.52 12.04
CA ALA A 21 2.76 29.34 12.39
C ALA A 21 1.96 28.76 13.58
N CYS A 22 1.80 27.44 13.64
CA CYS A 22 1.13 26.77 14.77
C CYS A 22 1.87 26.92 16.10
N VAL A 23 3.20 27.01 16.08
CA VAL A 23 4.01 27.26 17.28
C VAL A 23 3.90 28.72 17.69
N ASN A 24 4.06 29.64 16.74
CA ASN A 24 4.00 31.08 16.99
C ASN A 24 2.61 31.55 17.45
N LEU A 25 1.55 30.87 17.02
CA LEU A 25 0.17 31.16 17.41
C LEU A 25 -0.28 30.38 18.65
N CYS A 26 0.57 29.53 19.23
CA CYS A 26 0.19 28.74 20.40
C CYS A 26 0.02 29.68 21.60
N PRO A 27 -1.23 29.91 22.07
CA PRO A 27 -1.48 30.92 23.11
C PRO A 27 -0.88 30.51 24.45
N THR A 28 -0.69 29.20 24.66
CA THR A 28 -0.14 28.63 25.89
C THR A 28 1.37 28.40 25.82
N GLY A 29 2.01 28.60 24.66
CA GLY A 29 3.41 28.21 24.46
C GLY A 29 3.66 26.70 24.55
N ALA A 30 2.61 25.87 24.55
CA ALA A 30 2.72 24.42 24.69
C ALA A 30 3.36 23.73 23.46
N LEU A 31 3.41 24.41 22.32
CA LEU A 31 4.08 23.92 21.12
C LEU A 31 5.44 24.60 20.98
N GLY A 32 6.45 23.81 20.60
CA GLY A 32 7.82 24.28 20.31
C GLY A 32 8.37 23.63 19.04
N PHE A 33 9.33 24.28 18.40
CA PHE A 33 10.07 23.72 17.26
C PHE A 33 11.58 23.86 17.52
N GLU A 34 12.27 22.73 17.62
CA GLU A 34 13.69 22.65 17.97
C GLU A 34 14.37 21.56 17.13
N GLU A 35 15.70 21.64 17.03
CA GLU A 35 16.50 20.56 16.45
C GLU A 35 16.48 19.32 17.35
N LYS A 36 16.43 18.14 16.74
CA LYS A 36 16.37 16.88 17.47
C LYS A 36 17.74 16.53 18.03
N PHE A 37 17.90 16.65 19.35
CA PHE A 37 19.08 16.13 20.04
C PHE A 37 19.00 14.59 20.18
N PRO A 38 20.08 13.84 19.89
CA PRO A 38 20.09 12.39 20.07
C PRO A 38 20.01 12.00 21.55
N GLY A 39 19.26 10.94 21.87
CA GLY A 39 19.28 10.30 23.20
C GLY A 39 18.02 10.46 24.08
N VAL A 40 16.99 11.19 23.66
CA VAL A 40 15.74 11.32 24.44
C VAL A 40 14.71 10.29 23.97
N ASP A 41 14.37 9.32 24.83
CA ASP A 41 13.34 8.32 24.56
C ASP A 41 11.95 8.85 24.93
N ASN A 42 11.08 8.98 23.92
CA ASN A 42 9.69 9.46 24.06
C ASN A 42 8.69 8.30 24.02
N SER A 43 9.12 7.07 24.31
CA SER A 43 8.42 5.84 23.90
C SER A 43 7.06 5.59 24.54
N LYS A 44 6.68 6.23 25.66
CA LYS A 44 5.46 5.85 26.38
C LYS A 44 4.62 7.05 26.82
N ILE A 45 3.87 7.62 25.88
CA ILE A 45 2.92 8.69 26.15
C ILE A 45 1.50 8.16 25.92
N PHE A 46 0.62 8.34 26.90
CA PHE A 46 -0.78 7.92 26.82
C PHE A 46 -1.49 8.59 25.62
N GLY A 47 -2.15 7.79 24.78
CA GLY A 47 -2.85 8.27 23.58
C GLY A 47 -1.97 8.41 22.32
N PHE A 48 -0.64 8.26 22.44
CA PHE A 48 0.25 8.12 21.29
C PHE A 48 0.46 6.65 20.95
N ILE A 49 0.35 6.31 19.66
CA ILE A 49 0.53 4.93 19.20
C ILE A 49 2.03 4.62 19.17
N GLU A 50 2.44 3.58 19.90
CA GLU A 50 3.79 3.04 19.85
C GLU A 50 3.99 2.33 18.49
N LYS A 51 4.72 2.96 17.57
CA LYS A 51 5.06 2.41 16.24
C LYS A 51 6.55 2.54 15.95
N GLU A 52 7.05 1.67 15.06
CA GLU A 52 8.45 1.71 14.57
C GLU A 52 8.81 3.05 13.91
N ILE A 53 7.83 3.74 13.33
CA ILE A 53 8.00 5.05 12.69
C ILE A 53 8.13 6.11 13.77
N LYS A 54 9.22 6.10 14.54
CA LYS A 54 9.51 6.99 15.68
C LYS A 54 9.39 8.47 15.26
N PRO A 55 8.21 9.12 15.41
CA PRO A 55 8.02 10.44 14.87
C PRO A 55 8.88 11.42 15.66
N SER A 56 9.40 12.46 15.00
CA SER A 56 10.24 13.47 15.67
C SER A 56 9.40 14.47 16.47
N ILE A 57 8.54 13.96 17.35
CA ILE A 57 7.68 14.74 18.25
C ILE A 57 8.18 14.46 19.67
N ARG A 58 8.40 15.54 20.43
CA ARG A 58 8.75 15.49 21.85
C ARG A 58 7.59 16.07 22.64
N ILE A 59 7.00 15.26 23.52
CA ILE A 59 5.99 15.73 24.46
C ILE A 59 6.71 15.93 25.79
N ILE A 60 6.85 17.19 26.17
CA ILE A 60 7.42 17.58 27.45
C ILE A 60 6.25 17.64 28.44
N LYS A 61 6.36 16.95 29.58
CA LYS A 61 5.38 17.11 30.66
C LYS A 61 5.36 18.58 31.08
N LEU A 62 4.17 19.15 31.27
CA LEU A 62 4.03 20.50 31.83
C LEU A 62 4.85 20.58 33.13
N ARG A 63 5.61 21.66 33.30
CA ARG A 63 6.35 21.93 34.53
C ARG A 63 5.33 22.02 35.67
N GLU A 64 5.54 21.36 36.80
CA GLU A 64 4.57 21.36 37.92
C GLU A 64 4.17 22.77 38.38
N LYS A 65 5.06 23.76 38.21
CA LYS A 65 4.79 25.18 38.49
C LYS A 65 3.86 25.91 37.50
N GLU A 66 3.55 25.28 36.36
CA GLU A 66 2.63 25.77 35.33
C GLU A 66 1.39 24.87 35.19
N SER A 67 1.06 24.10 36.24
CA SER A 67 -0.28 23.54 36.35
C SER A 67 -1.29 24.69 36.30
N LEU A 68 -2.29 24.59 35.42
CA LEU A 68 -3.43 25.50 35.41
C LEU A 68 -3.92 25.69 36.86
N PRO A 69 -4.21 26.93 37.31
CA PRO A 69 -4.77 27.16 38.63
C PRO A 69 -5.97 26.24 38.86
N GLN A 70 -6.12 25.72 40.08
CA GLN A 70 -7.16 24.72 40.39
C GLN A 70 -8.56 25.23 39.98
N GLU A 71 -8.81 26.52 40.14
CA GLU A 71 -10.02 27.23 39.71
C GLU A 71 -10.30 27.10 38.21
N VAL A 72 -9.25 27.10 37.37
CA VAL A 72 -9.38 26.90 35.92
C VAL A 72 -9.66 25.43 35.60
N LEU A 73 -9.03 24.49 36.32
CA LEU A 73 -9.32 23.06 36.19
C LEU A 73 -10.76 22.72 36.58
N ASP A 74 -11.29 23.38 37.61
CA ASP A 74 -12.66 23.22 38.08
C ASP A 74 -13.69 23.91 37.16
N ALA A 75 -13.28 24.99 36.48
CA ALA A 75 -14.10 25.71 35.49
C ALA A 75 -14.07 25.07 34.10
N LEU A 76 -13.05 24.25 33.77
CA LEU A 76 -13.08 23.45 32.56
C LEU A 76 -14.30 22.54 32.62
N PRO A 77 -15.14 22.48 31.56
CA PRO A 77 -16.22 21.52 31.52
C PRO A 77 -15.58 20.15 31.72
N LYS A 78 -15.98 19.45 32.79
CA LYS A 78 -15.61 18.05 33.01
C LYS A 78 -16.12 17.30 31.79
N TYR A 79 -15.24 17.11 30.83
CA TYR A 79 -15.56 16.40 29.61
C TYR A 79 -15.60 14.93 30.01
N THR A 80 -16.75 14.50 30.54
CA THR A 80 -17.06 13.08 30.63
C THR A 80 -17.18 12.62 29.19
N PHE A 81 -16.10 12.00 28.72
CA PHE A 81 -16.11 11.28 27.47
C PHE A 81 -17.23 10.25 27.56
N ASP A 82 -18.35 10.48 26.85
CA ASP A 82 -19.43 9.52 26.79
C ASP A 82 -19.14 8.58 25.61
N PRO A 83 -18.71 7.34 25.85
CA PRO A 83 -18.42 6.39 24.77
C PRO A 83 -19.66 6.08 23.92
N LYS A 84 -20.88 6.38 24.40
CA LYS A 84 -22.13 6.22 23.64
C LYS A 84 -22.31 7.31 22.57
N LEU A 85 -21.69 8.48 22.71
CA LEU A 85 -21.69 9.54 21.70
C LEU A 85 -20.80 9.19 20.50
N ILE A 86 -19.90 8.21 20.65
CA ILE A 86 -19.11 7.72 19.53
C ILE A 86 -19.99 6.78 18.74
N ASN A 87 -20.63 7.35 17.72
CA ASN A 87 -21.34 6.56 16.74
C ASN A 87 -20.33 5.62 16.07
N LYS A 88 -20.31 4.34 16.49
CA LYS A 88 -19.43 3.30 15.95
C LYS A 88 -19.64 3.13 14.43
N SER A 89 -20.83 3.47 13.91
CA SER A 89 -21.12 3.48 12.47
C SER A 89 -20.37 4.56 11.68
N ALA A 90 -19.80 5.58 12.35
CA ALA A 90 -19.03 6.65 11.71
C ALA A 90 -17.54 6.31 11.53
N ILE A 91 -17.10 5.10 11.91
CA ILE A 91 -15.73 4.64 11.66
C ILE A 91 -15.68 4.04 10.25
N SER A 92 -15.62 4.92 9.24
CA SER A 92 -15.34 4.45 7.88
C SER A 92 -13.89 3.98 7.81
N PRO A 93 -13.59 2.80 7.23
CA PRO A 93 -12.21 2.37 7.05
C PRO A 93 -11.47 3.40 6.19
N LYS A 94 -10.23 3.69 6.59
CA LYS A 94 -9.41 4.75 5.97
C LYS A 94 -8.95 4.34 4.58
N LEU A 95 -8.67 3.05 4.38
CA LEU A 95 -8.54 2.43 3.06
C LEU A 95 -9.78 1.61 2.76
N SER A 96 -10.25 1.69 1.53
CA SER A 96 -11.20 0.75 0.94
C SER A 96 -10.90 0.64 -0.54
N PHE A 97 -11.23 -0.49 -1.15
CA PHE A 97 -11.04 -0.65 -2.59
C PHE A 97 -11.74 0.47 -3.38
N THR A 98 -12.91 0.92 -2.94
CA THR A 98 -13.67 2.01 -3.57
C THR A 98 -12.94 3.37 -3.58
N LYS A 99 -12.12 3.65 -2.56
CA LYS A 99 -11.36 4.91 -2.46
C LYS A 99 -10.03 4.83 -3.20
N ASP A 100 -9.36 3.67 -3.13
CA ASP A 100 -7.99 3.48 -3.62
C ASP A 100 -7.92 2.52 -4.83
N TRP A 101 -8.99 2.44 -5.63
CA TRP A 101 -9.11 1.50 -6.76
C TRP A 101 -8.00 1.70 -7.82
N THR A 102 -7.58 2.95 -8.04
CA THR A 102 -6.50 3.29 -8.99
C THR A 102 -5.17 2.68 -8.57
N LEU A 103 -4.88 2.65 -7.26
CA LEU A 103 -3.67 2.04 -6.72
C LEU A 103 -3.74 0.51 -6.82
N ALA A 104 -4.89 -0.08 -6.51
CA ALA A 104 -5.11 -1.52 -6.68
C ALA A 104 -4.93 -1.97 -8.15
N LEU A 105 -5.44 -1.18 -9.09
CA LEU A 105 -5.30 -1.46 -10.52
C LEU A 105 -3.86 -1.26 -11.03
N PHE A 106 -3.19 -0.17 -10.63
CA PHE A 106 -1.79 0.08 -10.98
C PHE A 106 -0.89 -1.08 -10.55
N THR A 107 -1.04 -1.52 -9.30
CA THR A 107 -0.20 -2.57 -8.74
C THR A 107 -0.48 -3.95 -9.36
N LEU A 108 -1.73 -4.28 -9.68
CA LEU A 108 -2.06 -5.46 -10.48
C LEU A 108 -1.40 -5.38 -11.87
N LEU A 109 -1.56 -4.24 -12.55
CA LEU A 109 -1.01 -4.01 -13.87
C LEU A 109 0.52 -4.14 -13.88
N ALA A 110 1.22 -3.64 -12.86
CA ALA A 110 2.66 -3.80 -12.72
C ALA A 110 3.09 -5.27 -12.69
N GLY A 111 2.38 -6.12 -11.94
CA GLY A 111 2.63 -7.56 -11.91
C GLY A 111 2.38 -8.24 -13.26
N VAL A 112 1.27 -7.89 -13.93
CA VAL A 112 0.93 -8.45 -15.25
C VAL A 112 1.94 -8.01 -16.32
N LEU A 113 2.33 -6.73 -16.35
CA LEU A 113 3.33 -6.21 -17.28
C LEU A 113 4.69 -6.87 -17.08
N PHE A 114 5.11 -7.10 -15.83
CA PHE A 114 6.33 -7.85 -15.55
C PHE A 114 6.25 -9.28 -16.10
N GLY A 115 5.13 -9.99 -15.88
CA GLY A 115 4.93 -11.33 -16.40
C GLY A 115 4.95 -11.40 -17.93
N LEU A 116 4.27 -10.47 -18.60
CA LEU A 116 4.28 -10.32 -20.06
C LEU A 116 5.68 -10.04 -20.60
N TYR A 117 6.40 -9.12 -19.95
CA TYR A 117 7.76 -8.77 -20.35
C TYR A 117 8.73 -9.94 -20.17
N ALA A 118 8.66 -10.64 -19.03
CA ALA A 118 9.46 -11.83 -18.81
C ALA A 118 9.18 -12.89 -19.89
N ALA A 119 7.92 -13.20 -20.15
CA ALA A 119 7.57 -14.17 -21.18
C ALA A 119 8.09 -13.79 -22.58
N ALA A 120 8.08 -12.49 -22.90
CA ALA A 120 8.62 -11.98 -24.15
C ALA A 120 10.15 -12.04 -24.23
N PHE A 121 10.83 -11.69 -23.14
CA PHE A 121 12.29 -11.71 -23.07
C PHE A 121 12.88 -13.11 -23.31
N TRP A 122 12.18 -14.16 -22.86
CA TRP A 122 12.53 -15.55 -23.12
C TRP A 122 11.89 -16.15 -24.38
N GLY A 123 11.18 -15.35 -25.18
CA GLY A 123 10.73 -15.73 -26.52
C GLY A 123 9.37 -16.45 -26.63
N ASN A 124 8.63 -16.60 -25.53
CA ASN A 124 7.34 -17.31 -25.52
C ASN A 124 6.16 -16.43 -25.96
N VAL A 125 6.29 -15.11 -25.83
CA VAL A 125 5.22 -14.16 -26.17
C VAL A 125 5.76 -13.03 -27.05
N GLN A 126 5.04 -12.69 -28.11
CA GLN A 126 5.36 -11.50 -28.90
C GLN A 126 4.59 -10.29 -28.35
N LEU A 127 5.33 -9.26 -27.95
CA LEU A 127 4.73 -8.02 -27.50
C LEU A 127 4.62 -7.01 -28.63
N ASN A 128 3.46 -6.39 -28.76
CA ASN A 128 3.28 -5.28 -29.66
C ASN A 128 4.04 -4.05 -29.12
N LYS A 129 4.92 -3.48 -29.96
CA LYS A 129 5.83 -2.37 -29.64
C LYS A 129 5.12 -1.08 -29.21
N TRP A 130 3.82 -0.94 -29.50
CA TRP A 130 3.00 0.21 -29.09
C TRP A 130 2.09 -0.12 -27.90
N ILE A 131 1.38 -1.26 -27.95
CA ILE A 131 0.40 -1.61 -26.92
C ILE A 131 1.07 -1.81 -25.56
N PHE A 132 2.22 -2.49 -25.52
CA PHE A 132 2.90 -2.77 -24.25
C PHE A 132 3.40 -1.48 -23.56
N PRO A 133 4.15 -0.57 -24.22
CA PRO A 133 4.50 0.70 -23.61
C PRO A 133 3.29 1.57 -23.24
N MET A 134 2.23 1.59 -24.06
CA MET A 134 1.00 2.32 -23.73
C MET A 134 0.32 1.81 -22.46
N ALA A 135 0.29 0.49 -22.26
CA ALA A 135 -0.21 -0.10 -21.02
C ALA A 135 0.65 0.32 -19.81
N GLY A 136 1.98 0.40 -19.98
CA GLY A 136 2.86 0.95 -18.95
C GLY A 136 2.60 2.42 -18.61
N VAL A 137 2.34 3.26 -19.62
CA VAL A 137 1.95 4.67 -19.41
C VAL A 137 0.61 4.75 -18.67
N ALA A 138 -0.37 3.91 -19.01
CA ALA A 138 -1.62 3.82 -18.28
C ALA A 138 -1.40 3.47 -16.80
N GLY A 139 -0.47 2.56 -16.50
CA GLY A 139 -0.03 2.26 -15.14
C GLY A 139 0.53 3.46 -14.40
N MET A 140 1.44 4.21 -15.03
CA MET A 140 1.98 5.44 -14.45
C MET A 140 0.88 6.47 -14.17
N LEU A 141 -0.06 6.65 -15.10
CA LEU A 141 -1.20 7.57 -14.92
C LEU A 141 -2.07 7.14 -13.73
N LEU A 142 -2.44 5.86 -13.64
CA LEU A 142 -3.19 5.32 -12.49
C LEU A 142 -2.45 5.56 -11.16
N SER A 143 -1.13 5.39 -11.14
CA SER A 143 -0.29 5.72 -9.99
C SER A 143 -0.30 7.22 -9.67
N THR A 144 -0.40 8.13 -10.64
CA THR A 144 -0.51 9.56 -10.31
C THR A 144 -1.91 10.00 -9.86
N MET A 145 -2.96 9.29 -10.26
CA MET A 145 -4.35 9.70 -10.00
C MET A 145 -4.74 9.61 -8.52
N HIS A 146 -4.12 8.72 -7.74
CA HIS A 146 -4.37 8.60 -6.31
C HIS A 146 -3.65 9.68 -5.46
N LEU A 147 -2.72 10.45 -6.05
CA LEU A 147 -1.98 11.48 -5.33
C LEU A 147 -2.84 12.73 -5.11
N GLY A 148 -2.95 13.17 -3.86
CA GLY A 148 -3.63 14.43 -3.53
C GLY A 148 -2.98 15.67 -4.17
N LYS A 149 -1.65 15.71 -4.31
CA LYS A 149 -0.91 16.86 -4.89
C LYS A 149 -0.08 16.46 -6.12
N LYS A 150 -0.79 16.20 -7.22
CA LYS A 150 -0.26 15.71 -8.51
C LYS A 150 0.94 16.52 -9.04
N PHE A 151 0.89 17.85 -8.99
CA PHE A 151 1.96 18.73 -9.49
C PHE A 151 3.29 18.62 -8.73
N ARG A 152 3.30 18.02 -7.53
CA ARG A 152 4.53 17.81 -6.74
C ARG A 152 5.01 16.36 -6.81
N ALA A 153 4.42 15.53 -7.69
CA ALA A 153 4.78 14.12 -7.85
C ALA A 153 6.25 13.93 -8.24
N TRP A 154 6.86 14.87 -8.96
CA TRP A 154 8.28 14.80 -9.32
C TRP A 154 9.21 14.67 -8.10
N ARG A 155 8.83 15.24 -6.95
CA ARG A 155 9.60 15.13 -5.70
C ARG A 155 9.60 13.73 -5.12
N ALA A 156 8.68 12.86 -5.55
CA ALA A 156 8.59 11.51 -5.00
C ALA A 156 9.83 10.64 -5.34
N VAL A 157 10.62 11.01 -6.35
CA VAL A 157 11.87 10.31 -6.73
C VAL A 157 13.07 10.81 -5.92
N SER A 158 12.96 11.87 -5.11
CA SER A 158 14.12 12.50 -4.46
C SER A 158 14.67 11.72 -3.25
N ASN A 159 14.10 10.57 -2.88
CA ASN A 159 14.47 9.85 -1.65
C ASN A 159 14.50 8.32 -1.86
N VAL A 160 15.06 7.86 -2.98
CA VAL A 160 15.13 6.43 -3.34
C VAL A 160 15.85 5.60 -2.27
N LEU A 161 16.82 6.19 -1.56
CA LEU A 161 17.59 5.48 -0.55
C LEU A 161 16.75 5.14 0.70
N ASN A 162 15.84 6.01 1.13
CA ASN A 162 15.16 5.85 2.41
C ASN A 162 13.67 5.51 2.30
N SER A 163 13.07 5.60 1.11
CA SER A 163 11.62 5.42 0.93
C SER A 163 11.29 4.33 -0.08
N TRP A 164 10.56 3.30 0.36
CA TRP A 164 10.02 2.25 -0.51
C TRP A 164 9.13 2.80 -1.63
N LEU A 165 8.32 3.84 -1.34
CA LEU A 165 7.51 4.52 -2.35
C LEU A 165 8.39 5.19 -3.42
N SER A 166 9.52 5.78 -3.02
CA SER A 166 10.45 6.39 -3.96
C SER A 166 11.15 5.35 -4.84
N ARG A 167 11.51 4.20 -4.26
CA ARG A 167 12.04 3.03 -5.00
C ARG A 167 11.03 2.48 -6.00
N GLU A 168 9.76 2.36 -5.61
CA GLU A 168 8.68 1.93 -6.50
C GLU A 168 8.61 2.80 -7.75
N ILE A 169 8.52 4.12 -7.60
CA ILE A 169 8.41 5.05 -8.73
C ILE A 169 9.66 4.97 -9.62
N PHE A 170 10.84 4.95 -8.99
CA PHE A 170 12.11 4.88 -9.71
C PHE A 170 12.24 3.58 -10.52
N PHE A 171 12.10 2.42 -9.87
CA PHE A 171 12.27 1.13 -10.52
C PHE A 171 11.17 0.82 -11.52
N PHE A 172 9.92 1.23 -11.28
CA PHE A 172 8.85 1.06 -12.26
C PHE A 172 9.08 1.93 -13.50
N SER A 173 9.58 3.16 -13.32
CA SER A 173 9.95 4.03 -14.45
C SER A 173 11.12 3.44 -15.25
N LEU A 174 12.16 2.97 -14.56
CA LEU A 174 13.31 2.32 -15.19
C LEU A 174 12.88 1.04 -15.94
N PHE A 175 12.02 0.23 -15.34
CA PHE A 175 11.43 -0.95 -15.99
C PHE A 175 10.71 -0.58 -17.27
N TRP A 176 9.85 0.44 -17.24
CA TRP A 176 9.11 0.88 -18.43
C TRP A 176 10.03 1.37 -19.55
N PHE A 177 11.00 2.24 -19.24
CA PHE A 177 11.95 2.74 -20.25
C PHE A 177 12.84 1.63 -20.81
N ALA A 178 13.37 0.75 -19.95
CA ALA A 178 14.24 -0.34 -20.37
C ALA A 178 13.48 -1.40 -21.18
N SER A 179 12.27 -1.78 -20.76
CA SER A 179 11.43 -2.73 -21.50
C SER A 179 10.98 -2.16 -22.85
N ALA A 180 10.61 -0.88 -22.91
CA ALA A 180 10.33 -0.21 -24.17
C ALA A 180 11.56 -0.20 -25.08
N ALA A 181 12.72 0.23 -24.60
CA ALA A 181 13.96 0.24 -25.38
C ALA A 181 14.33 -1.16 -25.89
N TRP A 182 14.16 -2.18 -25.06
CA TRP A 182 14.39 -3.57 -25.47
C TRP A 182 13.49 -4.00 -26.64
N LEU A 183 12.21 -3.59 -26.69
CA LEU A 183 11.31 -3.92 -27.80
C LEU A 183 11.74 -3.33 -29.16
N TRP A 184 12.57 -2.29 -29.16
CA TRP A 184 13.06 -1.65 -30.39
C TRP A 184 14.46 -2.12 -30.77
N PHE A 185 15.34 -2.31 -29.79
CA PHE A 185 16.76 -2.60 -30.02
C PHE A 185 17.16 -4.05 -29.76
N GLU A 186 16.30 -4.83 -29.09
CA GLU A 186 16.50 -6.26 -28.77
C GLU A 186 17.84 -6.56 -28.08
N ASN A 187 18.41 -5.57 -27.39
CA ASN A 187 19.70 -5.69 -26.74
C ASN A 187 19.59 -6.47 -25.43
N LEU A 188 20.38 -7.55 -25.31
CA LEU A 188 20.36 -8.45 -24.15
C LEU A 188 20.55 -7.72 -22.81
N TYR A 189 21.51 -6.80 -22.72
CA TYR A 189 21.80 -6.07 -21.47
C TYR A 189 20.65 -5.14 -21.08
N VAL A 190 20.06 -4.46 -22.06
CA VAL A 190 18.87 -3.60 -21.83
C VAL A 190 17.71 -4.45 -21.32
N GLY A 191 17.52 -5.64 -21.86
CA GLY A 191 16.47 -6.53 -21.42
C GLY A 191 16.69 -7.09 -20.01
N GLN A 192 17.92 -7.43 -19.65
CA GLN A 192 18.28 -7.83 -18.28
C GLN A 192 18.05 -6.69 -17.28
N VAL A 193 18.38 -5.45 -17.65
CA VAL A 193 18.08 -4.27 -16.82
C VAL A 193 16.57 -4.11 -16.62
N ALA A 194 15.76 -4.34 -17.65
CA ALA A 194 14.30 -4.33 -17.53
C ALA A 194 13.79 -5.43 -16.58
N ILE A 195 14.27 -6.67 -16.70
CA ILE A 195 13.90 -7.76 -15.77
C ILE A 195 14.24 -7.38 -14.31
N LEU A 196 15.48 -6.93 -14.07
CA LEU A 196 15.95 -6.60 -12.73
C LEU A 196 15.16 -5.42 -12.12
N SER A 197 14.99 -4.34 -12.89
CA SER A 197 14.22 -3.18 -12.44
C SER A 197 12.74 -3.50 -12.25
N GLY A 198 12.14 -4.33 -13.10
CA GLY A 198 10.77 -4.82 -12.94
C GLY A 198 10.59 -5.60 -11.64
N PHE A 199 11.49 -6.54 -11.36
CA PHE A 199 11.48 -7.29 -10.09
C PHE A 199 11.64 -6.37 -8.88
N LEU A 200 12.59 -5.43 -8.90
CA LEU A 200 12.79 -4.46 -7.82
C LEU A 200 11.60 -3.52 -7.64
N ALA A 201 10.88 -3.19 -8.72
CA ALA A 201 9.63 -2.44 -8.64
C ALA A 201 8.55 -3.24 -7.90
N LEU A 202 8.33 -4.51 -8.25
CA LEU A 202 7.35 -5.37 -7.56
C LEU A 202 7.68 -5.54 -6.07
N VAL A 203 8.95 -5.73 -5.73
CA VAL A 203 9.41 -5.78 -4.33
C VAL A 203 9.11 -4.46 -3.63
N SER A 204 9.41 -3.33 -4.28
CA SER A 204 9.16 -2.01 -3.69
C SER A 204 7.68 -1.77 -3.42
N ILE A 205 6.79 -2.15 -4.35
CA ILE A 205 5.33 -2.10 -4.16
C ILE A 205 4.92 -2.91 -2.93
N ASP A 206 5.39 -4.15 -2.81
CA ASP A 206 5.04 -5.01 -1.68
C ASP A 206 5.53 -4.45 -0.34
N MET A 207 6.70 -3.82 -0.34
CA MET A 207 7.27 -3.20 0.86
C MET A 207 6.52 -1.95 1.30
N VAL A 208 5.86 -1.21 0.40
CA VAL A 208 5.01 -0.06 0.79
C VAL A 208 3.90 -0.50 1.75
N TYR A 209 3.32 -1.68 1.56
CA TYR A 209 2.25 -2.21 2.42
C TYR A 209 2.73 -2.95 3.67
N THR A 210 4.05 -3.09 3.88
CA THR A 210 4.57 -3.70 5.14
C THR A 210 4.34 -2.81 6.35
N VAL A 211 4.19 -1.50 6.12
CA VAL A 211 3.93 -0.50 7.18
C VAL A 211 2.45 -0.49 7.59
N SER A 212 1.56 -0.96 6.73
CA SER A 212 0.14 -1.09 7.02
C SER A 212 -0.11 -2.28 7.93
N GLU A 213 -0.99 -2.15 8.92
CA GLU A 213 -1.39 -3.29 9.73
C GLU A 213 -2.15 -4.29 8.88
N LYS A 214 -1.56 -5.49 8.78
CA LYS A 214 -2.20 -6.64 8.16
C LYS A 214 -3.03 -7.35 9.23
N THR A 215 -4.18 -7.86 8.82
CA THR A 215 -5.05 -8.67 9.69
C THR A 215 -4.39 -9.98 10.09
N THR A 216 -3.45 -10.49 9.29
CA THR A 216 -2.70 -11.72 9.55
C THR A 216 -1.30 -11.45 10.13
N PRO A 217 -0.76 -12.36 10.97
CA PRO A 217 0.57 -12.22 11.56
C PRO A 217 1.70 -12.48 10.55
N SER A 218 1.39 -13.10 9.41
CA SER A 218 2.36 -13.37 8.35
C SER A 218 2.74 -12.09 7.60
N ARG A 219 4.04 -11.88 7.39
CA ARG A 219 4.53 -10.82 6.49
C ARG A 219 4.14 -11.07 5.04
N LEU A 220 4.06 -12.34 4.64
CA LEU A 220 3.62 -12.77 3.31
C LEU A 220 2.10 -12.81 3.21
N HIS A 221 1.61 -12.37 2.05
CA HIS A 221 0.22 -12.22 1.71
C HIS A 221 -0.06 -12.70 0.27
N SER A 222 -1.22 -13.31 0.01
CA SER A 222 -1.57 -13.84 -1.32
C SER A 222 -1.59 -12.77 -2.41
N ALA A 223 -2.01 -11.55 -2.06
CA ALA A 223 -2.11 -10.40 -2.97
C ALA A 223 -0.76 -9.72 -3.31
N HIS A 224 0.39 -10.26 -2.87
CA HIS A 224 1.70 -9.65 -3.15
C HIS A 224 1.97 -9.53 -4.65
N THR A 225 2.43 -8.36 -5.09
CA THR A 225 2.76 -8.06 -6.48
C THR A 225 3.85 -8.97 -7.02
N VAL A 226 4.87 -9.29 -6.21
CA VAL A 226 5.94 -10.22 -6.61
C VAL A 226 5.36 -11.59 -6.95
N LEU A 227 4.49 -12.13 -6.09
CA LEU A 227 3.85 -13.43 -6.34
C LEU A 227 2.94 -13.38 -7.58
N THR A 228 2.19 -12.30 -7.81
CA THR A 228 1.42 -12.09 -9.05
C THR A 228 2.32 -12.04 -10.29
N GLY A 229 3.44 -11.32 -10.23
CA GLY A 229 4.38 -11.22 -11.35
C GLY A 229 4.99 -12.56 -11.74
N PHE A 230 5.48 -13.34 -10.78
CA PHE A 230 6.02 -14.67 -11.07
C PHE A 230 4.95 -15.68 -11.48
N PHE A 231 3.75 -15.61 -10.92
CA PHE A 231 2.64 -16.45 -11.36
C PHE A 231 2.28 -16.17 -12.83
N MET A 232 2.12 -14.89 -13.20
CA MET A 232 1.86 -14.49 -14.58
C MET A 232 3.00 -14.87 -15.52
N ALA A 233 4.25 -14.67 -15.10
CA ALA A 233 5.42 -15.10 -15.88
C ALA A 233 5.41 -16.62 -16.10
N GLY A 234 5.12 -17.43 -15.07
CA GLY A 234 5.04 -18.88 -15.19
C GLY A 234 3.96 -19.35 -16.15
N VAL A 235 2.76 -18.74 -16.10
CA VAL A 235 1.66 -19.09 -17.01
C VAL A 235 2.02 -18.75 -18.45
N LEU A 236 2.56 -17.55 -18.69
CA LEU A 236 2.91 -17.07 -20.03
C LEU A 236 4.18 -17.71 -20.60
N LEU A 237 5.08 -18.20 -19.73
CA LEU A 237 6.24 -18.99 -20.13
C LEU A 237 5.89 -20.47 -20.35
N GLU A 238 4.64 -20.87 -20.12
CA GLU A 238 4.21 -22.28 -20.11
C GLU A 238 5.05 -23.16 -19.15
N ASN A 239 5.58 -22.55 -18.08
CA ASN A 239 6.42 -23.25 -17.12
C ASN A 239 5.58 -23.76 -15.94
N GLU A 240 5.23 -25.04 -16.00
CA GLU A 240 4.43 -25.77 -15.02
C GLU A 240 4.93 -25.65 -13.59
N TYR A 241 6.25 -25.70 -13.41
CA TYR A 241 6.85 -25.58 -12.09
C TYR A 241 6.67 -24.17 -11.54
N LEU A 242 6.88 -23.13 -12.35
CA LEU A 242 6.82 -21.75 -11.90
C LEU A 242 5.40 -21.31 -11.57
N TRP A 243 4.42 -21.55 -12.46
CA TRP A 243 3.04 -21.17 -12.17
C TRP A 243 2.40 -22.07 -11.12
N GLY A 244 2.72 -23.37 -11.11
CA GLY A 244 2.23 -24.32 -10.11
C GLY A 244 2.73 -23.97 -8.71
N PHE A 245 4.03 -23.73 -8.54
CA PHE A 245 4.63 -23.36 -7.26
C PHE A 245 4.09 -22.04 -6.72
N THR A 246 4.11 -20.98 -7.55
CA THR A 246 3.63 -19.66 -7.12
C THR A 246 2.13 -19.64 -6.88
N GLY A 247 1.34 -20.31 -7.74
CA GLY A 247 -0.10 -20.47 -7.57
C GLY A 247 -0.44 -21.21 -6.28
N ALA A 248 0.27 -22.30 -5.96
CA ALA A 248 0.10 -23.05 -4.73
C ALA A 248 0.40 -22.21 -3.49
N ILE A 249 1.50 -21.46 -3.49
CA ILE A 249 1.83 -20.53 -2.38
C ILE A 249 0.72 -19.50 -2.20
N LYS A 250 0.23 -18.90 -3.28
CA LYS A 250 -0.85 -17.90 -3.20
C LYS A 250 -2.14 -18.48 -2.66
N LEU A 251 -2.51 -19.69 -3.11
CA LEU A 251 -3.69 -20.40 -2.62
C LEU A 251 -3.54 -20.73 -1.13
N MET A 252 -2.38 -21.25 -0.72
CA MET A 252 -2.08 -21.57 0.68
C MET A 252 -2.18 -20.31 1.57
N LEU A 253 -1.56 -19.20 1.16
CA LEU A 253 -1.63 -17.93 1.88
C LEU A 253 -3.05 -17.40 1.96
N TYR A 254 -3.83 -17.54 0.89
CA TYR A 254 -5.23 -17.11 0.87
C TYR A 254 -6.10 -17.92 1.82
N VAL A 255 -5.98 -19.25 1.78
CA VAL A 255 -6.73 -20.15 2.66
C VAL A 255 -6.34 -19.89 4.11
N TYR A 256 -5.04 -19.78 4.40
CA TYR A 256 -4.54 -19.43 5.74
C TYR A 256 -5.15 -18.12 6.23
N ARG A 257 -5.17 -17.08 5.39
CA ARG A 257 -5.78 -15.78 5.70
C ARG A 257 -7.27 -15.90 6.04
N LYS A 258 -8.05 -16.62 5.23
CA LYS A 258 -9.50 -16.77 5.47
C LYS A 258 -9.80 -17.63 6.69
N LEU A 259 -9.01 -18.67 6.95
CA LEU A 259 -9.12 -19.46 8.19
C LEU A 259 -8.77 -18.63 9.43
N TYR A 260 -7.75 -17.78 9.34
CA TYR A 260 -7.34 -16.89 10.43
C TYR A 260 -8.44 -15.87 10.76
N LEU A 261 -9.01 -15.22 9.75
CA LEU A 261 -10.13 -14.27 9.92
C LEU A 261 -11.37 -14.95 10.49
N ARG A 262 -11.66 -16.19 10.10
CA ARG A 262 -12.80 -16.96 10.64
C ARG A 262 -12.66 -17.20 12.14
N LYS A 263 -11.45 -17.50 12.61
CA LYS A 263 -11.15 -17.71 14.04
C LYS A 263 -11.29 -16.44 14.88
N ARG A 264 -11.08 -15.27 14.30
CA ARG A 264 -11.18 -13.96 14.96
C ARG A 264 -12.60 -13.36 14.95
N LEU A 265 -13.61 -14.11 14.49
CA LEU A 265 -15.01 -13.64 14.35
C LEU A 265 -15.16 -12.36 13.50
N THR A 266 -14.16 -12.03 12.69
CA THR A 266 -14.25 -10.93 11.72
C THR A 266 -15.12 -11.37 10.54
N SER A 267 -15.95 -10.47 10.01
CA SER A 267 -16.82 -10.78 8.88
C SER A 267 -16.00 -11.13 7.63
N ILE A 268 -16.19 -12.35 7.11
CA ILE A 268 -15.60 -12.78 5.85
C ILE A 268 -16.61 -12.51 4.74
N ASN A 269 -16.18 -11.80 3.70
CA ASN A 269 -16.97 -11.69 2.47
C ASN A 269 -16.91 -12.99 1.68
N LEU A 270 -17.91 -13.85 1.89
CA LEU A 270 -18.00 -15.15 1.21
C LEU A 270 -18.05 -14.99 -0.31
N LEU A 271 -18.72 -13.94 -0.80
CA LEU A 271 -18.81 -13.59 -2.22
C LEU A 271 -17.43 -13.39 -2.87
N PHE A 272 -16.52 -12.62 -2.24
CA PHE A 272 -15.17 -12.43 -2.76
C PHE A 272 -14.39 -13.74 -2.78
N SER A 273 -14.65 -14.61 -1.80
CA SER A 273 -13.99 -15.92 -1.73
C SER A 273 -14.45 -16.89 -2.78
N THR A 274 -15.76 -16.96 -3.05
CA THR A 274 -16.31 -17.78 -4.12
C THR A 274 -15.84 -17.27 -5.47
N LEU A 275 -15.98 -15.96 -5.74
CA LEU A 275 -15.55 -15.34 -7.00
C LEU A 275 -14.05 -15.55 -7.26
N ARG A 276 -13.20 -15.37 -6.24
CA ARG A 276 -11.76 -15.61 -6.42
C ARG A 276 -11.48 -17.05 -6.84
N LEU A 277 -12.05 -18.04 -6.14
CA LEU A 277 -11.81 -19.45 -6.44
C LEU A 277 -12.40 -19.84 -7.81
N THR A 278 -13.53 -19.27 -8.20
CA THR A 278 -14.11 -19.53 -9.52
C THR A 278 -13.22 -18.99 -10.63
N PHE A 279 -12.78 -17.73 -10.56
CA PHE A 279 -11.94 -17.13 -11.60
C PHE A 279 -10.50 -17.67 -11.62
N MET A 280 -9.97 -18.10 -10.48
CA MET A 280 -8.59 -18.59 -10.38
C MET A 280 -8.45 -20.08 -10.74
N LEU A 281 -9.47 -20.91 -10.46
CA LEU A 281 -9.33 -22.37 -10.55
C LEU A 281 -10.41 -23.01 -11.42
N VAL A 282 -11.69 -22.74 -11.13
CA VAL A 282 -12.81 -23.43 -11.81
C VAL A 282 -12.91 -23.00 -13.28
N LEU A 283 -12.94 -21.70 -13.55
CA LEU A 283 -13.14 -21.17 -14.90
C LEU A 283 -11.97 -21.51 -15.84
N PRO A 284 -10.68 -21.38 -15.43
CA PRO A 284 -9.57 -21.86 -16.25
C PRO A 284 -9.65 -23.34 -16.61
N MET A 285 -10.02 -24.21 -15.68
CA MET A 285 -10.18 -25.65 -15.93
C MET A 285 -11.33 -25.94 -16.91
N VAL A 286 -12.46 -25.26 -16.75
CA VAL A 286 -13.60 -25.38 -17.67
C VAL A 286 -13.23 -24.90 -19.07
N ILE A 287 -12.59 -23.73 -19.18
CA ILE A 287 -12.15 -23.19 -20.47
C ILE A 287 -11.16 -24.14 -21.14
N TRP A 288 -10.18 -24.66 -20.39
CA TRP A 288 -9.23 -25.64 -20.92
C TRP A 288 -9.94 -26.90 -21.42
N HIS A 289 -10.89 -27.43 -20.65
CA HIS A 289 -11.62 -28.64 -21.03
C HIS A 289 -12.39 -28.48 -22.36
N PHE A 290 -13.04 -27.34 -22.59
CA PHE A 290 -13.87 -27.14 -23.78
C PHE A 290 -13.12 -26.53 -24.98
N LEU A 291 -12.18 -25.61 -24.74
CA LEU A 291 -11.53 -24.81 -25.78
C LEU A 291 -10.03 -25.15 -25.95
N HIS A 292 -9.45 -25.95 -25.05
CA HIS A 292 -8.04 -26.34 -25.05
C HIS A 292 -7.14 -25.12 -25.30
N THR A 293 -6.27 -25.18 -26.32
CA THR A 293 -5.33 -24.10 -26.68
C THR A 293 -6.02 -22.87 -27.26
N GLN A 294 -7.19 -23.00 -27.88
CA GLN A 294 -7.95 -21.85 -28.39
C GLN A 294 -8.52 -20.97 -27.26
N GLY A 295 -8.65 -21.53 -26.05
CA GLY A 295 -9.13 -20.84 -24.86
C GLY A 295 -8.09 -20.03 -24.10
N PHE A 296 -6.81 -20.02 -24.52
CA PHE A 296 -5.71 -19.47 -23.71
C PHE A 296 -5.93 -17.99 -23.31
N ASN A 297 -6.41 -17.15 -24.22
CA ASN A 297 -6.71 -15.75 -23.92
C ASN A 297 -7.82 -15.61 -22.85
N LEU A 298 -8.84 -16.47 -22.88
CA LEU A 298 -9.90 -16.49 -21.88
C LEU A 298 -9.39 -16.98 -20.52
N ILE A 299 -8.48 -17.96 -20.51
CA ILE A 299 -7.79 -18.41 -19.30
C ILE A 299 -7.01 -17.24 -18.68
N LEU A 300 -6.22 -16.51 -19.47
CA LEU A 300 -5.48 -15.34 -18.99
C LEU A 300 -6.40 -14.27 -18.41
N ILE A 301 -7.50 -13.92 -19.10
CA ILE A 301 -8.48 -12.96 -18.59
C ILE A 301 -9.06 -13.44 -17.25
N SER A 302 -9.40 -14.72 -17.15
CA SER A 302 -9.92 -15.31 -15.92
C SER A 302 -8.93 -15.19 -14.76
N LEU A 303 -7.67 -15.53 -14.98
CA LEU A 303 -6.62 -15.44 -13.97
C LEU A 303 -6.39 -14.01 -13.51
N VAL A 304 -6.35 -13.04 -14.45
CA VAL A 304 -6.22 -11.61 -14.11
C VAL A 304 -7.40 -11.12 -13.28
N LEU A 305 -8.63 -11.57 -13.59
CA LEU A 305 -9.81 -11.24 -12.78
C LEU A 305 -9.73 -11.86 -11.37
N GLY A 306 -9.26 -13.10 -11.24
CA GLY A 306 -9.02 -13.76 -9.96
C GLY A 306 -8.01 -12.98 -9.09
N GLU A 307 -6.95 -12.48 -9.70
CA GLU A 307 -5.94 -11.62 -9.06
C GLU A 307 -6.50 -10.27 -8.64
N LEU A 308 -7.34 -9.65 -9.48
CA LEU A 308 -8.03 -8.40 -9.15
C LEU A 308 -8.95 -8.56 -7.95
N ILE A 309 -9.69 -9.67 -7.88
CA ILE A 309 -10.58 -9.98 -6.76
C ILE A 309 -9.76 -10.17 -5.46
N ASP A 310 -8.62 -10.87 -5.50
CA ASP A 310 -7.73 -10.98 -4.33
C ASP A 310 -7.22 -9.62 -3.87
N ARG A 311 -6.81 -8.76 -4.82
CA ARG A 311 -6.38 -7.39 -4.50
C ARG A 311 -7.51 -6.58 -3.88
N ALA A 312 -8.70 -6.61 -4.44
CA ALA A 312 -9.85 -5.89 -3.89
C ALA A 312 -10.18 -6.35 -2.47
N ASP A 313 -10.15 -7.67 -2.24
CA ASP A 313 -10.35 -8.28 -0.93
C ASP A 313 -9.24 -7.88 0.07
N PHE A 314 -7.98 -7.86 -0.35
CA PHE A 314 -6.86 -7.35 0.44
C PHE A 314 -7.06 -5.88 0.88
N TYR A 315 -7.47 -4.99 -0.03
CA TYR A 315 -7.69 -3.59 0.30
C TYR A 315 -8.85 -3.37 1.27
N ASN A 316 -9.88 -4.21 1.20
CA ASN A 316 -11.01 -4.16 2.13
C ASN A 316 -10.65 -4.72 3.51
N GLU A 317 -9.64 -5.60 3.60
CA GLU A 317 -9.13 -6.15 4.86
C GLU A 317 -8.05 -5.28 5.51
N LEU A 318 -7.44 -4.35 4.78
CA LEU A 318 -6.42 -3.43 5.33
C LEU A 318 -7.05 -2.52 6.39
N ASN A 319 -6.55 -2.61 7.63
CA ASN A 319 -6.93 -1.70 8.69
C ASN A 319 -5.76 -0.77 9.02
N ILE A 320 -6.01 0.54 9.07
CA ILE A 320 -5.04 1.49 9.60
C ILE A 320 -5.53 1.89 10.98
N ILE A 321 -4.73 1.60 12.01
CA ILE A 321 -4.95 2.18 13.33
C ILE A 321 -4.83 3.70 13.21
N THR A 322 -5.95 4.36 13.45
CA THR A 322 -5.99 5.80 13.66
C THR A 322 -5.94 6.07 15.17
N PRO A 323 -5.45 7.25 15.62
CA PRO A 323 -5.53 7.62 17.02
C PRO A 323 -6.95 7.45 17.60
N LYS A 324 -7.98 7.75 16.79
CA LYS A 324 -9.39 7.52 17.12
C LYS A 324 -9.72 6.05 17.36
N SER A 325 -9.28 5.13 16.48
CA SER A 325 -9.55 3.70 16.65
C SER A 325 -8.76 3.09 17.81
N TYR A 326 -7.53 3.54 18.05
CA TYR A 326 -6.71 3.09 19.17
C TYR A 326 -7.31 3.45 20.53
N LEU A 327 -7.77 4.70 20.69
CA LEU A 327 -8.41 5.15 21.94
C LEU A 327 -9.67 4.33 22.26
N LEU A 328 -10.48 4.04 21.23
CA LEU A 328 -11.69 3.23 21.35
C LEU A 328 -11.45 1.76 21.69
N GLU A 329 -10.38 1.17 21.18
CA GLU A 329 -10.03 -0.22 21.47
C GLU A 329 -9.53 -0.38 22.92
N LYS A 330 -8.79 0.61 23.43
CA LYS A 330 -8.27 0.61 24.80
C LYS A 330 -9.36 0.81 25.86
N GLU A 331 -10.39 1.58 25.55
CA GLU A 331 -11.56 1.73 26.43
C GLU A 331 -12.47 0.49 26.48
N GLN A 332 -12.41 -0.40 25.49
CA GLN A 332 -13.17 -1.66 25.51
C GLN A 332 -12.49 -2.76 26.35
N LEU A 333 -11.21 -2.58 26.67
CA LEU A 333 -10.39 -3.52 27.46
C LEU A 333 -10.35 -3.18 28.96
N ASN A 334 -10.92 -2.03 29.36
CA ASN A 334 -11.03 -1.57 30.74
C ASN A 334 -12.49 -1.58 31.21
#